data_AF-A0A959FJZ3-F1
#
_entry.id   AF-A0A959FJZ3-F1
#
_cell.length_a   1.000
_cell.length_b   1.000
_cell.length_c   1.000
_cell.angle_alpha   90.00
_cell.angle_beta   90.00
_cell.angle_gamma   90.00
#
_symmetry.space_group_name_H-M   'P 1'
#
loop_
_entity.id
_entity.type
_entity.pdbx_description
1 polymer ?
#
loop_
_entity_poly.entity_id
_entity_poly.type
_entity_poly.pdbx_seq_one_letter_code
_entity_poly.pdbx_strand_id
1 'polypeptide(L)'
;MVFRLALLAVLLMPAVLCAQMDDIPAQLRWGEEQRAPNGSVLSKVIASGSWGATALRYRRGGIFTPEQFLLEQYNDRFQLVQRYELAVPEQADLEDILSLNGQLYWLISRPDEEQQVSRVYVRPLSTTGQVIREEQVVAEVAIKDKYRRRMYDLEFNRDSSFLLLYNQLPTKRGDAEQFTLRVF
;
A
#
# COMPACT_ATOMS: atom_id res chain seq x y z
N MET A 1 11.40 -62.63 -18.62
CA MET A 1 12.12 -61.68 -17.73
C MET A 1 12.38 -60.31 -18.38
N VAL A 2 12.43 -60.22 -19.72
CA VAL A 2 12.63 -58.96 -20.47
C VAL A 2 11.45 -57.98 -20.38
N PHE A 3 10.22 -58.48 -20.24
CA PHE A 3 8.99 -57.66 -20.21
C PHE A 3 8.82 -56.80 -18.94
N ARG A 4 9.46 -57.18 -17.82
CA ARG A 4 9.37 -56.44 -16.55
C ARG A 4 10.34 -55.25 -16.47
N LEU A 5 11.44 -55.27 -17.23
CA LEU A 5 12.36 -54.13 -17.32
C LEU A 5 11.81 -53.01 -18.21
N ALA A 6 11.06 -53.35 -19.26
CA ALA A 6 10.45 -52.37 -20.15
C ALA A 6 9.37 -51.51 -19.45
N LEU A 7 8.62 -52.09 -18.50
CA LEU A 7 7.56 -51.39 -17.78
C LEU A 7 8.12 -50.34 -16.80
N LEU A 8 9.31 -50.59 -16.23
CA LEU A 8 9.96 -49.67 -15.29
C LEU A 8 10.52 -48.42 -16.01
N ALA A 9 10.95 -48.56 -17.26
CA ALA A 9 11.45 -47.45 -18.07
C ALA A 9 10.34 -46.47 -18.50
N VAL A 10 9.11 -46.95 -18.67
CA VAL A 10 7.96 -46.10 -19.05
C VAL A 10 7.43 -45.29 -17.85
N LEU A 11 7.61 -45.79 -16.62
CA LEU A 11 7.14 -45.11 -15.40
C LEU A 11 8.03 -43.96 -14.92
N LEU A 12 9.26 -43.85 -15.44
CA LEU A 12 10.22 -42.78 -15.06
C LEU A 12 10.17 -41.55 -15.99
N MET A 13 9.33 -41.56 -17.03
CA MET A 13 9.34 -40.49 -18.05
C MET A 13 8.47 -39.23 -17.83
N PRO A 14 7.49 -39.13 -16.90
CA PRO A 14 6.68 -37.90 -16.85
C PRO A 14 7.23 -36.80 -15.92
N ALA A 15 8.35 -37.00 -15.20
CA ALA A 15 8.81 -36.02 -14.21
C ALA A 15 9.69 -34.89 -14.76
N VAL A 16 10.15 -34.97 -16.02
CA VAL A 16 11.17 -34.04 -16.56
C VAL A 16 10.58 -32.94 -17.47
N LEU A 17 9.29 -33.03 -17.83
CA LEU A 17 8.71 -32.15 -18.87
C LEU A 17 7.98 -30.90 -18.35
N CYS A 18 7.90 -30.67 -17.04
CA CYS A 18 7.10 -29.55 -16.48
C CYS A 18 7.89 -28.46 -15.75
N ALA A 19 9.23 -28.39 -15.88
CA ALA A 19 10.04 -27.48 -15.06
C ALA A 19 10.80 -26.37 -15.82
N GLN A 20 10.69 -26.28 -17.14
CA GLN A 20 11.25 -25.15 -17.89
C GLN A 20 10.12 -24.22 -18.30
N MET A 21 9.80 -23.24 -17.44
CA MET A 21 9.22 -22.01 -17.96
C MET A 21 10.28 -21.41 -18.88
N ASP A 22 9.96 -21.28 -20.17
CA ASP A 22 10.80 -20.52 -21.09
C ASP A 22 11.03 -19.14 -20.48
N ASP A 23 12.28 -18.65 -20.53
CA ASP A 23 12.59 -17.27 -20.20
C ASP A 23 11.76 -16.38 -21.13
N ILE A 24 10.62 -15.88 -20.64
CA ILE A 24 9.78 -14.95 -21.39
C ILE A 24 10.61 -13.67 -21.52
N PRO A 25 11.10 -13.31 -22.72
CA PRO A 25 11.96 -12.15 -22.86
C PRO A 25 11.12 -10.89 -22.63
N ALA A 26 11.21 -10.33 -21.42
CA ALA A 26 10.59 -9.06 -21.11
C ALA A 26 11.45 -7.93 -21.68
N GLN A 27 10.93 -7.24 -22.68
CA GLN A 27 11.57 -6.02 -23.19
C GLN A 27 11.15 -4.83 -22.31
N LEU A 28 12.06 -4.36 -21.46
CA LEU A 28 11.84 -3.17 -20.66
C LEU A 28 12.25 -1.92 -21.45
N ARG A 29 11.28 -1.06 -21.73
CA ARG A 29 11.53 0.28 -22.28
C ARG A 29 11.44 1.29 -21.15
N TRP A 30 12.58 1.86 -20.77
CA TRP A 30 12.62 2.98 -19.84
C TRP A 30 12.08 4.23 -20.53
N GLY A 31 11.21 4.96 -19.84
CA GLY A 31 10.76 6.29 -20.26
C GLY A 31 11.82 7.36 -19.95
N GLU A 32 11.49 8.61 -20.26
CA GLU A 32 12.32 9.76 -19.87
C GLU A 32 12.41 9.87 -18.33
N GLU A 33 13.60 10.14 -17.82
CA GLU A 33 13.81 10.37 -16.39
C GLU A 33 13.12 11.68 -15.99
N GLN A 34 12.12 11.59 -15.11
CA GLN A 34 11.46 12.77 -14.57
C GLN A 34 12.19 13.27 -13.33
N ARG A 35 12.70 14.51 -13.36
CA ARG A 35 13.31 15.14 -12.20
C ARG A 35 12.25 15.42 -11.13
N ALA A 36 12.41 14.80 -9.97
CA ALA A 36 11.56 15.06 -8.81
C ALA A 36 11.77 16.50 -8.30
N PRO A 37 10.72 17.16 -7.77
CA PRO A 37 10.87 18.43 -7.07
C PRO A 37 11.81 18.31 -5.86
N ASN A 38 12.65 19.32 -5.63
CA ASN A 38 13.61 19.34 -4.54
C ASN A 38 12.95 19.16 -3.16
N GLY A 39 13.53 18.27 -2.35
CA GLY A 39 13.08 17.99 -0.98
C GLY A 39 11.82 17.13 -0.89
N SER A 40 11.39 16.50 -1.98
CA SER A 40 10.25 15.58 -2.01
C SER A 40 10.66 14.19 -2.50
N VAL A 41 9.92 13.17 -2.08
CA VAL A 41 10.11 11.78 -2.50
C VAL A 41 8.80 11.20 -3.01
N LEU A 42 8.88 10.37 -4.05
CA LEU A 42 7.73 9.55 -4.44
C LEU A 42 7.57 8.46 -3.37
N SER A 43 6.49 8.55 -2.59
CA SER A 43 6.29 7.69 -1.41
C SER A 43 5.61 6.37 -1.77
N LYS A 44 4.65 6.40 -2.70
CA LYS A 44 3.84 5.22 -3.06
C LYS A 44 3.20 5.41 -4.43
N VAL A 45 3.13 4.35 -5.23
CA VAL A 45 2.19 4.29 -6.36
C VAL A 45 0.88 3.72 -5.83
N ILE A 46 -0.18 4.52 -5.84
CA ILE A 46 -1.47 4.15 -5.25
C ILE A 46 -2.26 3.26 -6.22
N ALA A 47 -2.23 3.59 -7.51
CA ALA A 47 -2.85 2.82 -8.58
C ALA A 47 -2.10 3.04 -9.89
N SER A 48 -2.08 2.04 -10.76
CA SER A 48 -1.55 2.15 -12.11
C SER A 48 -2.29 1.24 -13.08
N GLY A 49 -2.22 1.58 -14.37
CA GLY A 49 -2.86 0.80 -15.43
C GLY A 49 -2.56 1.39 -16.81
N SER A 50 -3.29 0.95 -17.82
CA SER A 50 -3.15 1.48 -19.19
C SER A 50 -3.51 2.96 -19.31
N TRP A 51 -4.23 3.52 -18.34
CA TRP A 51 -4.59 4.93 -18.25
C TRP A 51 -3.50 5.80 -17.63
N GLY A 52 -2.44 5.21 -17.06
CA GLY A 52 -1.37 5.91 -16.37
C GLY A 52 -1.24 5.48 -14.91
N ALA A 53 -1.02 6.44 -14.01
CA ALA A 53 -0.85 6.16 -12.60
C ALA A 53 -1.30 7.30 -11.68
N THR A 54 -1.73 6.93 -10.48
CA THR A 54 -1.90 7.83 -9.35
C THR A 54 -0.84 7.51 -8.31
N ALA A 55 -0.12 8.51 -7.84
CA ALA A 55 0.95 8.33 -6.86
C ALA A 55 0.88 9.35 -5.72
N LEU A 56 1.42 8.95 -4.57
CA LEU A 56 1.61 9.81 -3.41
C LEU A 56 3.05 10.28 -3.38
N ARG A 57 3.23 11.60 -3.39
CA ARG A 57 4.51 12.25 -3.14
C ARG A 57 4.51 12.89 -1.75
N TYR A 58 5.62 12.71 -1.06
CA TYR A 58 5.82 13.16 0.30
C TYR A 58 6.90 14.24 0.35
N ARG A 59 6.60 15.37 0.98
CA ARG A 59 7.58 16.40 1.31
C ARG A 59 7.68 16.52 2.82
N ARG A 60 8.87 16.22 3.34
CA ARG A 60 9.15 16.39 4.76
C ARG A 60 9.10 17.88 5.12
N GLY A 61 8.37 18.21 6.18
CA GLY A 61 8.35 19.55 6.75
C GLY A 61 9.71 19.94 7.34
N GLY A 62 9.97 21.24 7.38
CA GLY A 62 11.12 21.85 8.06
C GLY A 62 10.68 22.58 9.34
N ILE A 63 11.58 23.39 9.91
CA ILE A 63 11.26 24.23 11.09
C ILE A 63 10.15 25.24 10.77
N PHE A 64 10.09 25.73 9.53
CA PHE A 64 9.16 26.78 9.08
C PHE A 64 8.21 26.34 7.97
N THR A 65 8.26 25.08 7.56
CA THR A 65 7.42 24.56 6.48
C THR A 65 6.68 23.31 6.96
N PRO A 66 5.35 23.25 6.79
CA PRO A 66 4.62 22.07 7.19
C PRO A 66 5.00 20.87 6.32
N GLU A 67 4.71 19.69 6.84
CA GLU A 67 4.71 18.46 6.06
C GLU A 67 3.66 18.56 4.93
N GLN A 68 3.98 18.06 3.73
CA GLN A 68 3.04 18.08 2.61
C GLN A 68 2.90 16.71 1.98
N PHE A 69 1.67 16.38 1.65
CA PHE A 69 1.28 15.18 0.91
C PHE A 69 0.65 15.61 -0.41
N LEU A 70 1.17 15.08 -1.51
CA LEU A 70 0.80 15.49 -2.86
C LEU A 70 0.28 14.25 -3.61
N LEU A 71 -0.95 14.33 -4.10
CA LEU A 71 -1.52 13.34 -5.01
C LEU A 71 -1.14 13.72 -6.44
N GLU A 72 -0.36 12.87 -7.09
CA GLU A 72 0.12 13.07 -8.45
C GLU A 72 -0.62 12.16 -9.43
N GLN A 73 -1.05 12.73 -10.55
CA GLN A 73 -1.73 12.01 -11.63
C GLN A 73 -0.84 12.01 -12.86
N TYR A 74 -0.62 10.82 -13.40
CA TYR A 74 0.20 10.55 -14.57
C TYR A 74 -0.67 9.99 -15.69
N ASN A 75 -0.40 10.38 -16.94
CA ASN A 75 -1.07 9.81 -18.11
C ASN A 75 -0.51 8.42 -18.47
N ASP A 76 -1.07 7.83 -19.53
CA ASP A 76 -0.66 6.55 -20.13
C ASP A 76 0.82 6.48 -20.55
N ARG A 77 1.45 7.64 -20.78
CA ARG A 77 2.88 7.79 -21.05
C ARG A 77 3.71 8.06 -19.79
N PHE A 78 3.12 7.92 -18.61
CA PHE A 78 3.71 8.22 -17.30
C PHE A 78 4.25 9.65 -17.18
N GLN A 79 3.62 10.61 -17.87
CA GLN A 79 3.93 12.03 -17.73
C GLN A 79 3.01 12.65 -16.68
N LEU A 80 3.59 13.41 -15.74
CA LEU A 80 2.82 14.12 -14.72
C LEU A 80 1.87 15.14 -15.39
N VAL A 81 0.57 14.95 -15.19
CA VAL A 81 -0.50 15.82 -15.73
C VAL A 81 -0.98 16.79 -14.66
N GLN A 82 -1.22 16.30 -13.45
CA GLN A 82 -1.81 17.06 -12.36
C GLN A 82 -1.21 16.69 -11.01
N ARG A 83 -1.30 17.64 -10.08
CA ARG A 83 -0.88 17.49 -8.70
C ARG A 83 -1.87 18.20 -7.78
N TYR A 84 -2.28 17.52 -6.72
CA TYR A 84 -3.19 18.05 -5.70
C TYR A 84 -2.53 17.94 -4.34
N GLU A 85 -2.54 19.02 -3.56
CA GLU A 85 -2.11 18.99 -2.17
C GLU A 85 -3.23 18.44 -1.30
N LEU A 86 -2.91 17.45 -0.48
CA LEU A 86 -3.85 16.82 0.44
C LEU A 86 -3.83 17.59 1.76
N ALA A 87 -4.98 18.17 2.11
CA ALA A 87 -5.20 18.80 3.40
C ALA A 87 -5.46 17.71 4.46
N VAL A 88 -4.38 17.23 5.09
CA VAL A 88 -4.49 16.33 6.24
C VAL A 88 -5.14 17.10 7.40
N PRO A 89 -6.20 16.58 8.02
CA PRO A 89 -6.85 17.25 9.15
C PRO A 89 -5.88 17.51 10.29
N GLU A 90 -6.12 18.60 11.05
CA GLU A 90 -5.35 18.85 12.26
C GLU A 90 -5.47 17.69 13.25
N GLN A 91 -4.39 17.42 13.98
CA GLN A 91 -4.29 16.33 14.96
C GLN A 91 -4.52 14.93 14.38
N ALA A 92 -4.38 14.76 13.06
CA ALA A 92 -4.42 13.49 12.38
C ALA A 92 -3.06 13.13 11.78
N ASP A 93 -2.70 11.85 11.86
CA ASP A 93 -1.60 11.28 11.10
C ASP A 93 -2.15 10.61 9.85
N LEU A 94 -1.55 10.87 8.69
CA LEU A 94 -1.80 10.06 7.50
C LEU A 94 -1.08 8.71 7.67
N GLU A 95 -1.87 7.64 7.75
CA GLU A 95 -1.37 6.27 7.79
C GLU A 95 -1.07 5.77 6.37
N ASP A 96 -2.05 5.88 5.46
CA ASP A 96 -1.87 5.46 4.06
C ASP A 96 -2.94 6.06 3.12
N ILE A 97 -2.74 5.90 1.80
CA ILE A 97 -3.75 6.11 0.76
C ILE A 97 -3.76 4.89 -0.15
N LEU A 98 -4.95 4.37 -0.43
CA LEU A 98 -5.15 3.17 -1.24
C LEU A 98 -6.25 3.37 -2.27
N SER A 99 -6.24 2.54 -3.32
CA SER A 99 -7.27 2.49 -4.34
C SER A 99 -7.92 1.11 -4.30
N LEU A 100 -9.22 1.07 -4.04
CA LEU A 100 -10.02 -0.16 -4.08
C LEU A 100 -11.12 0.03 -5.11
N ASN A 101 -11.19 -0.87 -6.10
CA ASN A 101 -12.21 -0.79 -7.16
C ASN A 101 -12.28 0.57 -7.85
N GLY A 102 -11.13 1.23 -8.04
CA GLY A 102 -11.02 2.56 -8.67
C GLY A 102 -11.40 3.75 -7.77
N GLN A 103 -11.80 3.49 -6.53
CA GLN A 103 -12.10 4.51 -5.53
C GLN A 103 -10.88 4.71 -4.63
N LEU A 104 -10.44 5.96 -4.47
CA LEU A 104 -9.39 6.31 -3.53
C LEU A 104 -9.93 6.36 -2.11
N TYR A 105 -9.14 5.89 -1.15
CA TYR A 105 -9.41 5.99 0.27
C TYR A 105 -8.16 6.50 0.97
N TRP A 106 -8.33 7.45 1.88
CA TRP A 106 -7.28 7.79 2.83
C TRP A 106 -7.52 7.08 4.16
N LEU A 107 -6.43 6.73 4.83
CA LEU A 107 -6.42 6.20 6.17
C LEU A 107 -5.72 7.20 7.06
N ILE A 108 -6.45 7.67 8.07
CA ILE A 108 -5.94 8.64 9.03
C ILE A 108 -6.10 8.10 10.44
N SER A 109 -5.11 8.29 11.29
CA SER A 109 -5.24 8.00 12.72
C SER A 109 -5.37 9.29 13.52
N ARG A 110 -6.31 9.31 14.48
CA ARG A 110 -6.48 10.43 15.42
C ARG A 110 -6.50 9.90 16.85
N PRO A 111 -5.88 10.60 17.81
CA PRO A 111 -6.05 10.29 19.22
C PRO A 111 -7.45 10.69 19.69
N ASP A 112 -8.00 9.91 20.61
CA ASP A 112 -9.14 10.24 21.47
C ASP A 112 -8.62 10.24 22.90
N GLU A 113 -8.34 11.43 23.42
CA GLU A 113 -7.76 11.61 24.75
C GLU A 113 -8.74 11.23 25.86
N GLU A 114 -10.06 11.35 25.64
CA GLU A 114 -11.06 11.00 26.64
C GLU A 114 -11.08 9.48 26.86
N GLN A 115 -11.03 8.72 25.76
CA GLN A 115 -11.07 7.26 25.82
C GLN A 115 -9.67 6.61 25.88
N GLN A 116 -8.60 7.41 25.85
CA GLN A 116 -7.21 6.95 25.87
C GLN A 116 -6.86 5.98 24.73
N VAL A 117 -7.49 6.16 23.56
CA VAL A 117 -7.31 5.31 22.36
C VAL A 117 -6.97 6.14 21.13
N SER A 118 -6.22 5.58 20.19
CA SER A 118 -6.07 6.14 18.85
C SER A 118 -6.89 5.30 17.88
N ARG A 119 -7.76 5.97 17.13
CA ARG A 119 -8.62 5.33 16.12
C ARG A 119 -8.09 5.59 14.72
N VAL A 120 -8.15 4.56 13.89
CA VAL A 120 -7.93 4.65 12.45
C VAL A 120 -9.26 4.82 11.75
N TYR A 121 -9.34 5.82 10.91
CA TYR A 121 -10.49 6.16 10.11
C TYR A 121 -10.16 5.96 8.63
N VAL A 122 -11.10 5.37 7.90
CA VAL A 122 -11.10 5.31 6.44
C VAL A 122 -12.11 6.32 5.92
N ARG A 123 -11.74 7.12 4.91
CA ARG A 123 -12.72 7.91 4.14
C ARG A 123 -12.44 7.86 2.64
N PRO A 124 -13.48 7.86 1.79
CA PRO A 124 -13.29 7.93 0.36
C PRO A 124 -12.87 9.34 -0.07
N LEU A 125 -11.95 9.39 -1.03
CA LEU A 125 -11.45 10.60 -1.67
C LEU A 125 -11.83 10.65 -3.15
N SER A 126 -12.09 11.83 -3.69
CA SER A 126 -12.10 12.05 -5.14
C SER A 126 -10.72 11.80 -5.74
N THR A 127 -10.64 11.73 -7.07
CA THR A 127 -9.36 11.70 -7.81
C THR A 127 -8.50 12.95 -7.61
N THR A 128 -9.11 14.04 -7.09
CA THR A 128 -8.47 15.31 -6.75
C THR A 128 -8.10 15.41 -5.26
N GLY A 129 -8.33 14.36 -4.48
CA GLY A 129 -7.97 14.31 -3.06
C GLY A 129 -8.98 14.98 -2.11
N GLN A 130 -10.19 15.29 -2.58
CA GLN A 130 -11.25 15.85 -1.75
C GLN A 130 -12.04 14.73 -1.05
N VAL A 131 -12.39 14.91 0.21
CA VAL A 131 -13.25 13.97 0.94
C VAL A 131 -14.66 14.00 0.35
N ILE A 132 -15.18 12.84 -0.06
CA ILE A 132 -16.48 12.75 -0.74
C ILE A 132 -17.58 12.08 0.09
N ARG A 133 -17.24 11.41 1.21
CA ARG A 133 -18.20 10.86 2.18
C ARG A 133 -17.63 10.90 3.60
N GLU A 134 -18.51 10.61 4.55
CA GLU A 134 -18.15 10.45 5.96
C GLU A 134 -17.18 9.31 6.19
N GLU A 135 -16.61 9.31 7.39
CA GLU A 135 -15.60 8.37 7.81
C GLU A 135 -16.13 7.17 8.53
N GLN A 136 -15.38 6.08 8.46
CA GLN A 136 -15.63 4.89 9.23
C GLN A 136 -14.40 4.52 10.06
N VAL A 137 -14.61 4.18 11.33
CA VAL A 137 -13.56 3.60 12.19
C VAL A 137 -13.28 2.17 11.74
N VAL A 138 -12.01 1.86 11.50
CA VAL A 138 -11.57 0.51 11.09
C VAL A 138 -10.58 -0.12 12.06
N ALA A 139 -9.95 0.67 12.93
CA ALA A 139 -9.13 0.12 14.00
C ALA A 139 -9.09 1.05 15.20
N GLU A 140 -8.78 0.45 16.34
CA GLU A 140 -8.51 1.14 17.60
C GLU A 140 -7.31 0.48 18.26
N VAL A 141 -6.47 1.30 18.88
CA VAL A 141 -5.33 0.89 19.70
C VAL A 141 -5.24 1.82 20.90
N ALA A 142 -4.80 1.34 22.07
CA ALA A 142 -4.57 2.26 23.20
C ALA A 142 -3.49 3.29 22.83
N ILE A 143 -3.64 4.55 23.25
CA ILE A 143 -2.68 5.63 22.92
C ILE A 143 -1.25 5.25 23.36
N LYS A 144 -1.11 4.62 24.53
CA LYS A 144 0.17 4.12 25.05
C LYS A 144 0.86 3.11 24.13
N ASP A 145 0.08 2.39 23.32
CA ASP A 145 0.54 1.36 22.41
C ASP A 145 0.73 1.92 20.97
N LYS A 146 0.39 3.19 20.73
CA LYS A 146 0.77 3.92 19.50
C LYS A 146 2.18 4.47 19.67
N TYR A 147 3.16 3.77 19.10
CA TYR A 147 4.59 4.09 19.28
C TYR A 147 5.26 4.72 18.06
N ARG A 148 4.59 4.78 16.90
CA ARG A 148 5.09 5.45 15.69
C ARG A 148 3.95 5.94 14.80
N ARG A 149 4.23 6.93 13.94
CA ARG A 149 3.38 7.27 12.79
C ARG A 149 3.45 6.14 11.78
N ARG A 150 2.38 5.94 10.99
CA ARG A 150 2.32 4.86 9.98
C ARG A 150 2.59 3.50 10.62
N MET A 151 1.90 3.24 11.74
CA MET A 151 2.10 1.99 12.50
C MET A 151 1.33 0.82 11.90
N TYR A 152 0.37 1.13 11.04
CA TYR A 152 -0.46 0.16 10.36
C TYR A 152 0.10 -0.15 8.98
N ASP A 153 0.15 -1.43 8.67
CA ASP A 153 0.44 -1.95 7.35
C ASP A 153 -0.86 -2.48 6.73
N LEU A 154 -0.93 -2.43 5.40
CA LEU A 154 -2.13 -2.74 4.63
C LEU A 154 -1.81 -3.66 3.47
N GLU A 155 -2.62 -4.70 3.32
CA GLU A 155 -2.63 -5.56 2.15
C GLU A 155 -4.06 -5.74 1.63
N PHE A 156 -4.22 -5.86 0.32
CA PHE A 156 -5.52 -6.19 -0.29
C PHE A 156 -5.31 -7.09 -1.49
N ASN A 157 -6.31 -7.92 -1.77
CA ASN A 157 -6.28 -8.80 -2.95
C ASN A 157 -6.46 -8.00 -4.25
N ARG A 158 -6.05 -8.60 -5.37
CA ARG A 158 -6.05 -7.95 -6.69
C ARG A 158 -7.44 -7.46 -7.12
N ASP A 159 -8.48 -8.21 -6.77
CA ASP A 159 -9.89 -7.89 -7.01
C ASP A 159 -10.50 -6.98 -5.94
N SER A 160 -9.72 -6.53 -4.95
CA SER A 160 -10.13 -5.59 -3.90
C SER A 160 -11.35 -6.05 -3.08
N SER A 161 -11.61 -7.36 -3.03
CA SER A 161 -12.70 -7.97 -2.25
C SER A 161 -12.37 -8.09 -0.76
N PHE A 162 -11.08 -8.06 -0.40
CA PHE A 162 -10.62 -8.18 0.99
C PHE A 162 -9.50 -7.18 1.28
N LEU A 163 -9.57 -6.53 2.43
CA LEU A 163 -8.53 -5.66 2.97
C LEU A 163 -8.03 -6.21 4.31
N LEU A 164 -6.74 -6.51 4.40
CA LEU A 164 -6.03 -6.81 5.63
C LEU A 164 -5.37 -5.55 6.17
N LEU A 165 -5.78 -5.14 7.38
CA LEU A 165 -5.14 -4.11 8.17
C LEU A 165 -4.44 -4.76 9.35
N TYR A 166 -3.14 -4.58 9.47
CA TYR A 166 -2.37 -5.18 10.57
C TYR A 166 -1.36 -4.21 11.16
N ASN A 167 -0.98 -4.49 12.41
CA ASN A 167 0.05 -3.73 13.10
C ASN A 167 0.74 -4.60 14.16
N GLN A 168 2.03 -4.36 14.36
CA GLN A 168 2.76 -4.93 15.50
C GLN A 168 2.43 -4.13 16.76
N LEU A 169 2.28 -4.82 17.90
CA LEU A 169 2.13 -4.19 19.20
C LEU A 169 3.52 -4.00 19.85
N PRO A 170 3.71 -2.98 20.70
CA PRO A 170 4.95 -2.83 21.45
C PRO A 170 5.22 -4.06 22.31
N THR A 171 6.43 -4.61 22.23
CA THR A 171 6.84 -5.78 23.01
C THR A 171 8.04 -5.44 23.89
N LYS A 172 8.17 -6.11 25.04
CA LYS A 172 9.38 -5.99 25.86
C LYS A 172 10.45 -6.93 25.34
N ARG A 173 11.71 -6.61 25.63
CA ARG A 173 12.84 -7.45 25.24
C ARG A 173 12.70 -8.85 25.84
N GLY A 174 12.63 -9.87 24.98
CA GLY A 174 12.48 -11.27 25.37
C GLY A 174 11.06 -11.81 25.26
N ASP A 175 10.06 -10.96 25.01
CA ASP A 175 8.70 -11.40 24.73
C ASP A 175 8.52 -11.77 23.25
N ALA A 176 7.53 -12.62 22.96
CA ALA A 176 7.13 -12.92 21.59
C ALA A 176 6.53 -11.68 20.92
N GLU A 177 6.74 -11.56 19.60
CA GLU A 177 6.10 -10.52 18.80
C GLU A 177 4.58 -10.70 18.80
N GLN A 178 3.86 -9.60 18.99
CA GLN A 178 2.40 -9.60 18.98
C GLN A 178 1.90 -8.73 17.84
N PHE A 179 0.89 -9.21 17.13
CA PHE A 179 0.29 -8.54 15.99
C PHE A 179 -1.22 -8.48 16.16
N THR A 180 -1.83 -7.39 15.70
CA THR A 180 -3.27 -7.34 15.48
C THR A 180 -3.53 -7.44 13.99
N LEU A 181 -4.50 -8.28 13.60
CA LEU A 181 -4.93 -8.47 12.22
C LEU A 181 -6.42 -8.20 12.13
N ARG A 182 -6.85 -7.45 11.12
CA ARG A 182 -8.26 -7.12 10.87
C ARG A 182 -8.53 -7.32 9.38
N VAL A 183 -9.56 -8.09 9.04
CA VAL A 183 -9.97 -8.35 7.65
C VAL A 183 -11.33 -7.73 7.42
N PHE A 184 -11.45 -6.96 6.35
CA PHE A 184 -12.68 -6.33 5.88
C PHE A 184 -13.08 -6.87 4.53
#